data_AF-F4CAK6-F1
#
_entry.id   AF-F4CAK6-F1
#
_cell.length_a   1.000
_cell.length_b   1.000
_cell.length_c   1.000
_cell.angle_alpha   90.00
_cell.angle_beta   90.00
_cell.angle_gamma   90.00
#
_symmetry.space_group_name_H-M   'P 1'
#
loop_
_entity.id
_entity.type
_entity.pdbx_description
1 polymer ?
#
loop_
_entity_poly.entity_id
_entity_poly.type
_entity_poly.pdbx_seq_one_letter_code
_entity_poly.pdbx_strand_id
1 'polypeptide(L)'
;MLIRKIGFNIIVGFFVFPIILKIQQWFSPGVDPIKQDDAGLRAILIAIFGDPFYFLNAIGFSILILLPFQLIKDYHYTKGKELQFPQKVLYFSMLILLLIGLFGSFSNIWWVPWYKNIGYVVYALGLGLVCTTILHFTIDRYTEKNKQSTNNE
;
A
#
# COMPACT_ATOMS: atom_id res chain seq x y z
N MET A 1 -16.51 4.81 13.63
CA MET A 1 -15.79 3.85 12.74
C MET A 1 -15.24 4.51 11.47
N LEU A 2 -16.00 5.37 10.78
CA LEU A 2 -15.62 5.97 9.50
C LEU A 2 -14.39 6.90 9.58
N ILE A 3 -14.34 7.79 10.57
CA ILE A 3 -13.18 8.68 10.83
C ILE A 3 -11.89 7.89 11.10
N ARG A 4 -11.98 6.77 11.84
CA ARG A 4 -10.83 5.90 12.12
C ARG A 4 -10.29 5.24 10.84
N LYS A 5 -11.19 4.75 9.99
CA LYS A 5 -10.87 4.16 8.68
C LYS A 5 -10.13 5.18 7.79
N ILE A 6 -10.67 6.40 7.71
CA ILE A 6 -10.07 7.50 6.93
C ILE A 6 -8.71 7.89 7.51
N GLY A 7 -8.60 8.07 8.82
CA GLY A 7 -7.35 8.44 9.48
C GLY A 7 -6.23 7.43 9.25
N PHE A 8 -6.52 6.13 9.36
CA PHE A 8 -5.52 5.09 9.11
C PHE A 8 -5.19 4.92 7.63
N ASN A 9 -6.14 5.12 6.71
CA ASN A 9 -5.81 5.16 5.29
C ASN A 9 -4.86 6.32 4.98
N ILE A 10 -5.08 7.50 5.56
CA ILE A 10 -4.16 8.64 5.40
C ILE A 10 -2.78 8.28 5.95
N ILE A 11 -2.69 7.68 7.14
CA ILE A 11 -1.40 7.26 7.71
C ILE A 11 -0.70 6.24 6.81
N VAL A 12 -1.40 5.22 6.32
CA VAL A 12 -0.82 4.20 5.43
C VAL A 12 -0.40 4.82 4.08
N GLY A 13 -1.22 5.71 3.52
CA GLY A 13 -0.91 6.37 2.26
C GLY A 13 0.25 7.35 2.34
N PHE A 14 0.40 8.06 3.46
CA PHE A 14 1.48 9.04 3.66
C PHE A 14 2.76 8.42 4.18
N PHE A 15 2.71 7.44 5.07
CA PHE A 15 3.92 6.88 5.67
C PHE A 15 4.36 5.58 5.02
N VAL A 16 3.45 4.61 4.87
CA VAL A 16 3.82 3.25 4.45
C VAL A 16 4.16 3.20 2.96
N PHE A 17 3.34 3.82 2.11
CA PHE A 17 3.53 3.76 0.66
C PHE A 17 4.83 4.43 0.17
N PRO A 18 5.19 5.66 0.61
CA PRO A 18 6.41 6.32 0.15
C PRO A 18 7.69 5.59 0.60
N ILE A 19 7.68 4.99 1.79
CA ILE A 19 8.78 4.16 2.28
C ILE A 19 8.99 2.95 1.35
N ILE A 20 7.91 2.27 0.96
CA ILE A 20 7.99 1.09 0.08
C ILE A 20 8.47 1.47 -1.32
N LEU A 21 8.05 2.61 -1.87
CA LEU A 21 8.53 3.09 -3.17
C LEU A 21 10.04 3.37 -3.17
N LYS A 22 10.55 3.98 -2.09
CA LYS A 22 11.97 4.36 -1.99
C LYS A 22 12.87 3.18 -1.64
N ILE A 23 12.31 2.07 -1.12
CA ILE A 23 13.08 0.86 -0.78
C ILE A 23 13.87 0.32 -1.99
N GLN A 24 13.32 0.39 -3.20
CA GLN A 24 14.00 -0.08 -4.41
C GLN A 24 15.26 0.73 -4.73
N GLN A 25 15.26 2.03 -4.41
CA GLN A 25 16.43 2.90 -4.61
C GLN A 25 17.57 2.52 -3.66
N TRP A 26 17.27 1.93 -2.51
CA TRP A 26 18.28 1.54 -1.52
C TRP A 26 18.99 0.23 -1.85
N PHE A 27 18.35 -0.63 -2.64
CA PHE A 27 18.93 -1.88 -3.12
C PHE A 27 19.51 -1.77 -4.55
N SER A 28 19.49 -0.57 -5.14
CA SER A 28 20.02 -0.36 -6.48
C SER A 28 21.57 -0.30 -6.43
N PRO A 29 22.28 -1.18 -7.15
CA PRO A 29 23.75 -1.21 -7.12
C PRO A 29 24.29 0.10 -7.73
N GLY A 30 24.98 0.89 -6.91
CA GLY A 30 25.47 2.24 -7.26
C GLY A 30 25.11 3.31 -6.22
N VAL A 31 24.16 3.03 -5.33
CA VAL A 31 23.93 3.82 -4.12
C VAL A 31 24.79 3.21 -3.02
N ASP A 32 26.02 3.68 -2.83
CA ASP A 32 26.87 3.31 -1.69
C ASP A 32 26.22 3.88 -0.42
N PRO A 33 25.54 3.08 0.43
CA PRO A 33 24.96 3.60 1.66
C PRO A 33 26.05 3.94 2.70
N ILE A 34 27.28 3.49 2.45
CA ILE A 34 28.44 3.56 3.35
C ILE A 34 29.33 4.77 3.04
N LYS A 35 29.20 5.43 1.87
CA LYS A 35 29.96 6.66 1.55
C LYS A 35 29.28 7.95 2.02
N GLN A 36 28.07 7.87 2.54
CA GLN A 36 27.46 8.97 3.28
C GLN A 36 27.83 8.79 4.76
N ASP A 37 28.94 9.38 5.18
CA ASP A 37 29.35 9.43 6.61
C ASP A 37 28.32 10.14 7.53
N ASP A 38 27.20 10.61 6.97
CA ASP A 38 26.03 11.20 7.65
C ASP A 38 24.70 10.45 7.37
N ALA A 39 24.74 9.16 6.98
CA ALA A 39 23.59 8.33 6.61
C ALA A 39 22.65 7.92 7.78
N GLY A 40 22.33 8.87 8.66
CA GLY A 40 21.34 8.67 9.72
C GLY A 40 19.90 8.79 9.23
N LEU A 41 18.96 8.69 10.18
CA LEU A 41 17.51 8.93 10.01
C LEU A 41 17.19 10.16 9.15
N ARG A 42 18.05 11.19 9.18
CA ARG A 42 17.93 12.42 8.38
C ARG A 42 17.99 12.17 6.87
N ALA A 43 18.90 11.32 6.38
CA ALA A 43 19.01 11.00 4.95
C ALA A 43 17.75 10.25 4.47
N ILE A 44 17.23 9.36 5.31
CA ILE A 44 15.97 8.63 5.07
C ILE A 44 14.79 9.62 4.98
N LEU A 45 14.70 10.56 5.92
CA LEU A 45 13.65 11.58 5.92
C LEU A 45 13.73 12.49 4.69
N ILE A 46 14.94 12.92 4.28
CA ILE A 46 15.10 13.75 3.07
C ILE A 46 14.74 12.96 1.81
N ALA A 47 15.12 11.68 1.72
CA ALA A 47 14.78 10.85 0.56
C ALA A 47 13.26 10.60 0.43
N ILE A 48 12.55 10.54 1.56
CA ILE A 48 11.09 10.33 1.60
C ILE A 48 10.33 11.65 1.40
N PHE A 49 10.62 12.66 2.21
CA PHE A 49 9.87 13.92 2.29
C PHE A 49 10.41 15.03 1.36
N GLY A 50 11.64 14.89 0.87
CA GLY A 50 12.23 15.83 -0.09
C GLY A 50 11.79 15.60 -1.54
N ASP A 51 11.01 14.55 -1.80
CA ASP A 51 10.42 14.31 -3.12
C ASP A 51 9.30 15.33 -3.38
N PRO A 52 9.40 16.19 -4.42
CA PRO A 52 8.39 17.20 -4.72
C PRO A 52 7.02 16.58 -5.05
N PHE A 53 6.99 15.32 -5.47
CA PHE A 53 5.76 14.59 -5.76
C PHE A 53 5.27 13.75 -4.58
N TYR A 54 5.91 13.81 -3.40
CA TYR A 54 5.53 13.06 -2.21
C TYR A 54 4.03 13.18 -1.89
N PHE A 55 3.54 14.41 -1.76
CA PHE A 55 2.12 14.67 -1.43
C PHE A 55 1.18 14.15 -2.51
N LEU A 56 1.52 14.37 -3.78
CA LEU A 56 0.70 13.92 -4.91
C LEU A 56 0.64 12.39 -4.98
N ASN A 57 1.77 11.71 -4.76
CA ASN A 57 1.86 10.24 -4.74
C ASN A 57 1.09 9.65 -3.55
N ALA A 58 1.18 10.25 -2.36
CA ALA A 58 0.46 9.80 -1.17
C ALA A 58 -1.07 9.98 -1.32
N ILE A 59 -1.51 11.12 -1.85
CA ILE A 59 -2.93 11.39 -2.13
C ILE A 59 -3.43 10.46 -3.23
N GLY A 60 -2.66 10.33 -4.32
CA GLY A 60 -2.98 9.44 -5.44
C GLY A 60 -3.15 7.99 -5.00
N PHE A 61 -2.22 7.48 -4.19
CA PHE A 61 -2.33 6.13 -3.61
C PHE A 61 -3.55 5.97 -2.70
N SER A 62 -3.83 6.97 -1.87
CA SER A 62 -4.99 6.94 -0.97
C SER A 62 -6.31 6.87 -1.74
N ILE A 63 -6.43 7.65 -2.81
CA ILE A 63 -7.65 7.73 -3.64
C ILE A 63 -7.78 6.52 -4.57
N LEU A 64 -6.69 6.08 -5.20
CA LEU A 64 -6.73 5.06 -6.26
C LEU A 64 -6.59 3.63 -5.74
N ILE A 65 -6.05 3.43 -4.53
CA ILE A 65 -5.86 2.10 -3.93
C ILE A 65 -6.65 1.97 -2.64
N LEU A 66 -6.36 2.80 -1.63
CA LEU A 66 -6.92 2.58 -0.28
C LEU A 66 -8.43 2.78 -0.22
N LEU A 67 -8.95 3.80 -0.90
CA LEU A 67 -10.38 4.08 -0.93
C LEU A 67 -11.16 2.97 -1.68
N PRO A 68 -10.80 2.55 -2.91
CA PRO A 68 -11.42 1.42 -3.58
C PRO A 68 -11.33 0.13 -2.77
N PHE A 69 -10.18 -0.16 -2.17
CA PHE A 69 -10.02 -1.33 -1.30
C PHE A 69 -11.00 -1.31 -0.13
N GLN A 70 -11.19 -0.16 0.49
CA GLN A 70 -12.14 -0.02 1.59
C GLN A 70 -13.60 -0.17 1.13
N LEU A 71 -13.96 0.36 -0.05
CA LEU A 71 -15.27 0.16 -0.65
C LEU A 71 -15.54 -1.32 -0.94
N ILE A 72 -14.55 -2.07 -1.45
CA ILE A 72 -14.66 -3.51 -1.68
C ILE A 72 -14.93 -4.25 -0.36
N LYS A 73 -14.20 -3.92 0.70
CA LYS A 73 -14.44 -4.52 2.04
C LYS A 73 -15.84 -4.21 2.55
N ASP A 74 -16.27 -2.96 2.44
CA ASP A 74 -17.58 -2.53 2.94
C ASP A 74 -18.72 -3.16 2.12
N TYR A 75 -18.56 -3.35 0.81
CA TYR A 75 -19.51 -4.07 -0.04
C TYR A 75 -19.66 -5.55 0.32
N HIS A 76 -18.56 -6.25 0.59
CA HIS A 76 -18.62 -7.63 1.05
C HIS A 76 -19.30 -7.74 2.43
N TYR A 77 -19.01 -6.78 3.30
CA TYR A 77 -19.60 -6.69 4.62
C TYR A 77 -21.12 -6.47 4.57
N THR A 78 -21.64 -5.58 3.71
CA THR A 78 -23.09 -5.37 3.55
C THR A 78 -23.81 -6.59 2.99
N LYS A 79 -23.10 -7.49 2.30
CA LYS A 79 -23.61 -8.79 1.85
C LYS A 79 -23.50 -9.91 2.89
N GLY A 80 -23.10 -9.58 4.13
CA GLY A 80 -22.95 -10.56 5.21
C GLY A 80 -21.77 -11.53 5.03
N LYS A 81 -20.81 -11.21 4.14
CA LYS A 81 -19.62 -12.03 3.91
C LYS A 81 -18.38 -11.29 4.41
N GLU A 82 -17.73 -11.81 5.45
CA GLU A 82 -16.44 -11.29 5.87
C GLU A 82 -15.34 -11.80 4.93
N LEU A 83 -14.49 -10.89 4.46
CA LEU A 83 -13.35 -11.24 3.64
C LEU A 83 -12.27 -11.89 4.49
N GLN A 84 -11.79 -13.05 4.05
CA GLN A 84 -10.64 -13.71 4.68
C GLN A 84 -9.36 -12.92 4.38
N PHE A 85 -8.37 -13.02 5.27
CA PHE A 85 -7.06 -12.36 5.10
C PHE A 85 -6.42 -12.58 3.71
N PRO A 86 -6.30 -13.81 3.16
CA PRO A 86 -5.73 -14.00 1.82
C PRO A 86 -6.55 -13.30 0.72
N GLN A 87 -7.88 -13.23 0.86
CA GLN A 87 -8.73 -12.50 -0.09
C GLN A 87 -8.46 -11.00 -0.04
N LYS A 88 -8.28 -10.44 1.16
CA LYS A 88 -7.91 -9.02 1.34
C LYS A 88 -6.58 -8.71 0.63
N VAL A 89 -5.58 -9.57 0.80
CA VAL A 89 -4.28 -9.44 0.13
C VAL A 89 -4.45 -9.48 -1.39
N LEU A 90 -5.24 -10.42 -1.92
CA LEU A 90 -5.50 -10.55 -3.35
C LEU A 90 -6.21 -9.32 -3.93
N TYR A 91 -7.29 -8.84 -3.30
CA TYR A 91 -8.00 -7.64 -3.76
C TYR A 91 -7.10 -6.40 -3.76
N PHE A 92 -6.28 -6.22 -2.72
CA PHE A 92 -5.32 -5.12 -2.67
C PHE A 92 -4.29 -5.24 -3.79
N SER A 93 -3.73 -6.43 -4.00
CA SER A 93 -2.74 -6.70 -5.05
C SER A 93 -3.32 -6.50 -6.45
N MET A 94 -4.58 -6.89 -6.67
CA MET A 94 -5.29 -6.65 -7.92
C MET A 94 -5.47 -5.15 -8.20
N LEU A 95 -5.80 -4.34 -7.19
CA LEU A 95 -5.90 -2.88 -7.36
C LEU A 95 -4.56 -2.26 -7.77
N ILE A 96 -3.46 -2.71 -7.16
CA ILE A 96 -2.11 -2.27 -7.54
C ILE A 96 -1.80 -2.69 -8.98
N LEU A 97 -2.06 -3.95 -9.34
CA LEU A 97 -1.81 -4.46 -10.69
C LEU A 97 -2.62 -3.71 -11.75
N LEU A 98 -3.87 -3.39 -11.45
CA LEU A 98 -4.72 -2.58 -12.32
C LEU A 98 -4.14 -1.18 -12.50
N LEU A 99 -3.63 -0.58 -11.43
CA LEU A 99 -2.96 0.72 -11.48
C LEU A 99 -1.67 0.68 -12.31
N ILE A 100 -0.82 -0.33 -12.11
CA ILE A 100 0.39 -0.56 -12.91
C ILE A 100 0.02 -0.77 -14.38
N GLY A 101 -1.04 -1.54 -14.64
CA GLY A 101 -1.52 -1.77 -16.00
C GLY A 101 -2.01 -0.50 -16.70
N LEU A 102 -2.77 0.34 -15.97
CA LEU A 102 -3.25 1.62 -16.48
C LEU A 102 -2.08 2.57 -16.78
N PHE A 103 -1.22 2.87 -15.80
CA PHE A 103 -0.09 3.78 -16.02
C PHE A 103 0.97 3.20 -16.96
N GLY A 104 1.19 1.89 -16.92
CA GLY A 104 2.11 1.18 -17.82
C GLY A 104 1.72 1.31 -19.29
N SER A 105 0.42 1.42 -19.56
CA SER A 105 -0.11 1.66 -20.91
C SER A 105 0.23 3.05 -21.44
N PHE A 106 0.41 4.05 -20.57
CA PHE A 106 0.84 5.39 -20.95
C PHE A 106 2.37 5.58 -20.92
N SER A 107 3.12 4.66 -20.32
CA SER A 107 4.58 4.77 -20.09
C SER A 107 5.43 3.76 -20.87
N ASN A 108 4.84 3.08 -21.85
CA ASN A 108 5.51 2.11 -22.75
C ASN A 108 6.20 0.94 -22.01
N ILE A 109 5.76 0.60 -20.80
CA ILE A 109 6.32 -0.50 -19.99
C ILE A 109 6.12 -1.85 -20.71
N TRP A 110 5.11 -1.95 -21.56
CA TRP A 110 4.79 -3.14 -22.34
C TRP A 110 5.77 -3.45 -23.46
N TRP A 111 6.68 -2.53 -23.80
CA TRP A 111 7.75 -2.80 -24.75
C TRP A 111 8.79 -3.79 -24.20
N VAL A 112 8.88 -3.90 -22.88
CA VAL A 112 9.82 -4.78 -22.19
C VAL A 112 9.32 -6.23 -22.26
N PRO A 113 10.22 -7.24 -22.39
CA PRO A 113 9.81 -8.63 -22.44
C PRO A 113 8.91 -9.04 -21.27
N TRP A 114 7.86 -9.80 -21.56
CA TRP A 114 6.79 -10.17 -20.62
C TRP A 114 7.29 -10.78 -19.31
N TYR A 115 8.42 -11.51 -19.32
CA TYR A 115 8.99 -12.11 -18.12
C TYR A 115 9.55 -11.08 -17.14
N LYS A 116 9.96 -9.89 -17.60
CA LYS A 116 10.36 -8.79 -16.72
C LYS A 116 9.13 -8.16 -16.02
N ASN A 117 7.94 -8.32 -16.59
CA ASN A 117 6.69 -7.85 -15.98
C ASN A 117 6.27 -8.71 -14.78
N ILE A 118 6.82 -9.92 -14.63
CA ILE A 118 6.61 -10.76 -13.43
C ILE A 118 7.09 -10.01 -12.17
N GLY A 119 8.11 -9.16 -12.29
CA GLY A 119 8.56 -8.30 -11.19
C GLY A 119 7.46 -7.41 -10.64
N TYR A 120 6.56 -6.89 -11.49
CA TYR A 120 5.42 -6.08 -11.06
C TYR A 120 4.38 -6.89 -10.29
N VAL A 121 4.20 -8.17 -10.64
CA VAL A 121 3.30 -9.08 -9.92
C VAL A 121 3.85 -9.40 -8.54
N VAL A 122 5.13 -9.73 -8.44
CA VAL A 122 5.80 -9.97 -7.16
C VAL A 122 5.76 -8.71 -6.29
N TYR A 123 6.02 -7.54 -6.88
CA TYR A 123 5.94 -6.26 -6.20
C TYR A 123 4.52 -5.98 -5.68
N ALA A 124 3.49 -6.17 -6.51
CA ALA A 124 2.10 -5.94 -6.11
C ALA A 124 1.65 -6.89 -5.01
N LEU A 125 2.06 -8.16 -5.05
CA LEU A 125 1.79 -9.14 -3.99
C LEU A 125 2.49 -8.79 -2.69
N GLY A 126 3.78 -8.42 -2.76
CA GLY A 126 4.56 -8.01 -1.59
C GLY A 126 3.96 -6.76 -0.93
N LEU A 127 3.65 -5.74 -1.72
CA LEU A 127 3.03 -4.50 -1.23
C LEU A 127 1.62 -4.76 -0.70
N GLY A 128 0.84 -5.60 -1.39
CA GLY A 128 -0.48 -6.05 -0.93
C GLY A 128 -0.42 -6.77 0.41
N LEU A 129 0.56 -7.63 0.62
CA LEU A 129 0.76 -8.34 1.89
C LEU A 129 1.12 -7.37 3.02
N VAL A 130 2.10 -6.49 2.81
CA VAL A 130 2.54 -5.51 3.83
C VAL A 130 1.40 -4.56 4.20
N CYS A 131 0.76 -3.92 3.20
CA CYS A 131 -0.33 -2.98 3.45
C CYS A 131 -1.55 -3.66 4.07
N THR A 132 -1.93 -4.85 3.61
CA THR A 132 -3.07 -5.59 4.18
C THR A 132 -2.78 -6.02 5.61
N THR A 133 -1.54 -6.45 5.93
CA THR A 133 -1.15 -6.81 7.31
C THR A 133 -1.31 -5.61 8.24
N ILE A 134 -0.77 -4.46 7.86
CA ILE A 134 -0.90 -3.22 8.65
C ILE A 134 -2.38 -2.85 8.83
N LEU A 135 -3.14 -2.80 7.74
CA LEU A 135 -4.57 -2.48 7.81
C LEU A 135 -5.37 -3.50 8.63
N HIS A 136 -5.01 -4.78 8.59
CA HIS A 136 -5.69 -5.84 9.33
C HIS A 136 -5.47 -5.68 10.85
N PHE A 137 -4.22 -5.45 11.28
CA PHE A 137 -3.93 -5.23 12.69
C PHE A 137 -4.52 -3.93 13.23
N THR A 138 -4.50 -2.88 12.42
CA THR A 138 -4.86 -1.53 12.88
C THR A 138 -6.36 -1.24 12.78
N ILE A 139 -7.03 -1.70 11.72
CA ILE A 139 -8.45 -1.43 11.49
C ILE A 139 -9.31 -2.65 11.78
N ASP A 140 -8.97 -3.82 11.23
CA ASP A 140 -9.89 -4.97 11.24
C ASP A 140 -9.95 -5.65 12.62
N ARG A 141 -8.81 -5.94 13.26
CA ARG A 141 -8.75 -6.60 14.58
C ARG A 141 -9.48 -5.83 15.68
N TYR A 142 -9.44 -4.49 15.64
CA TYR A 142 -10.19 -3.64 16.58
C TYR A 142 -11.68 -3.52 16.25
N THR A 143 -12.04 -3.64 14.98
CA THR A 143 -13.45 -3.63 14.55
C THR A 143 -14.13 -4.95 14.91
N GLU A 144 -13.42 -6.06 14.79
CA GLU A 144 -13.87 -7.40 15.19
C GLU A 144 -14.01 -7.49 16.72
N LYS A 145 -12.99 -7.02 17.48
CA LYS A 145 -13.03 -7.04 18.96
C LYS A 145 -14.15 -6.20 19.57
N ASN A 146 -14.45 -5.03 19.00
CA ASN A 146 -15.55 -4.17 19.48
C ASN A 146 -16.95 -4.69 19.10
N LYS A 147 -17.08 -5.64 18.16
CA LYS A 147 -18.38 -6.22 17.78
C LYS A 147 -18.71 -7.48 18.57
N GLN A 148 -17.70 -8.25 18.96
CA GLN A 148 -17.87 -9.38 19.90
C GLN A 148 -18.40 -8.94 21.27
N SER A 149 -18.07 -7.72 21.71
CA SER A 149 -18.61 -7.16 22.95
C SER A 149 -20.09 -6.75 22.88
N THR A 150 -20.63 -6.45 21.69
CA THR A 150 -22.02 -5.95 21.54
C THR A 150 -23.03 -7.07 21.28
N ASN A 151 -22.59 -8.25 20.84
CA ASN A 151 -23.46 -9.42 20.65
C ASN A 151 -23.56 -10.31 21.90
N ASN A 152 -22.86 -9.95 22.99
CA ASN A 152 -22.87 -10.66 24.27
C ASN A 152 -23.67 -9.92 25.36
N GLU A 153 -24.41 -8.88 24.99
CA GLU A 153 -25.42 -8.19 25.81
C GLU A 153 -26.81 -8.44 25.21
#